data_AF-A0AAV6KDK6-F1
#
_entry.id   AF-A0AAV6KDK6-F1
#
_cell.length_a   1.000
_cell.length_b   1.000
_cell.length_c   1.000
_cell.angle_alpha   90.00
_cell.angle_beta   90.00
_cell.angle_gamma   90.00
#
_symmetry.space_group_name_H-M   'P 1'
#
loop_
_entity.id
_entity.type
_entity.pdbx_description
1 polymer ?
#
loop_
_entity_poly.entity_id
_entity_poly.type
_entity_poly.pdbx_seq_one_letter_code
_entity_poly.pdbx_strand_id
1 'polypeptide(L)'
;MSTVGATSTASCTGSPRHLGPTTHRRRVPDLADAERGSDCSSLNDLEHDHYILLLPKKSTKIGDSVIRACTVAQCLVTGRRLGRPIFAALMMVVVLSALFKVFLMVGCDRGERRENWGRRENSGMLILQTFRDELDMAQRVVNEIEAISGSTPEIWTKPNSDSYYQCVSRPKNRIRTPGSATNGYILVHANGGLNQMRTGICDMVAVAKIMNATLVLPSLDHDSFWTDPSDFKDIFDWKHFIEVLREDIEVVESLPPSHAAIKPFPKAPISWSKASYYREDMVRLLEQHKVIKFTHSDSRLTNNDLAPSIQRLRCRANYDALRYTPEIEELGHKLVDRLRNDNEPYVALHLRYLLRADLVCVTQ
;
A
#
# COMPACT_ATOMS: atom_id res chain seq x y z
N MET A 1 30.12 -57.91 24.93
CA MET A 1 31.03 -57.91 26.09
C MET A 1 31.92 -56.68 25.91
N SER A 2 31.55 -55.57 26.54
CA SER A 2 32.06 -55.17 27.86
C SER A 2 33.49 -54.60 27.73
N THR A 3 33.88 -53.42 28.20
CA THR A 3 33.24 -52.23 28.82
C THR A 3 34.43 -51.37 29.30
N VAL A 4 34.33 -50.04 29.12
CA VAL A 4 34.71 -49.00 30.13
C VAL A 4 36.22 -48.79 30.37
N GLY A 5 36.77 -47.58 30.44
CA GLY A 5 36.22 -46.23 30.58
C GLY A 5 36.93 -45.52 31.73
N ALA A 6 37.19 -44.21 31.62
CA ALA A 6 37.20 -43.29 32.75
C ALA A 6 37.32 -41.83 32.29
N THR A 7 36.40 -41.06 32.85
CA THR A 7 36.02 -39.67 32.70
C THR A 7 36.79 -38.80 33.71
N SER A 8 36.91 -37.49 33.48
CA SER A 8 36.57 -36.50 34.52
C SER A 8 36.29 -35.11 33.95
N THR A 9 35.20 -34.57 34.46
CA THR A 9 34.52 -33.27 34.29
C THR A 9 35.25 -32.09 34.95
N ALA A 10 35.04 -30.86 34.44
CA ALA A 10 34.77 -29.69 35.29
C ALA A 10 34.06 -28.56 34.51
N SER A 11 33.10 -27.96 35.20
CA SER A 11 32.23 -26.83 34.85
C SER A 11 32.92 -25.48 35.15
N CYS A 12 32.45 -24.39 34.50
CA CYS A 12 32.08 -23.09 35.09
C CYS A 12 32.39 -21.86 34.18
N THR A 13 31.30 -21.13 33.88
CA THR A 13 31.13 -19.65 33.92
C THR A 13 32.10 -18.69 33.23
N GLY A 14 31.53 -17.76 32.42
CA GLY A 14 32.10 -16.42 32.24
C GLY A 14 31.86 -15.78 30.87
N SER A 15 30.80 -14.98 30.73
CA SER A 15 30.64 -14.04 29.61
C SER A 15 31.58 -12.84 29.74
N PRO A 16 32.14 -12.28 28.66
CA PRO A 16 32.65 -10.92 28.66
C PRO A 16 31.54 -9.95 28.21
N ARG A 17 31.10 -9.09 29.13
CA ARG A 17 30.40 -7.83 28.79
C ARG A 17 31.45 -6.80 28.42
N HIS A 18 31.34 -6.18 27.25
CA HIS A 18 31.95 -4.88 26.99
C HIS A 18 30.86 -3.85 26.77
N LEU A 19 30.84 -2.86 27.67
CA LEU A 19 30.03 -1.66 27.60
C LEU A 19 30.60 -0.69 26.56
N GLY A 20 29.72 -0.16 25.71
CA GLY A 20 29.92 1.02 24.85
C GLY A 20 28.58 1.75 24.73
N PRO A 21 28.57 3.08 24.52
CA PRO A 21 27.57 3.98 25.08
C PRO A 21 26.19 3.88 24.41
N THR A 22 25.17 3.71 25.26
CA THR A 22 23.76 3.75 24.92
C THR A 22 23.31 5.17 24.58
N THR A 23 23.07 5.45 23.31
CA THR A 23 22.27 6.62 22.92
C THR A 23 20.79 6.31 23.12
N HIS A 24 20.20 6.89 24.15
CA HIS A 24 18.77 6.88 24.44
C HIS A 24 17.96 7.44 23.26
N ARG A 25 17.26 6.58 22.52
CA ARG A 25 16.11 7.00 21.72
C ARG A 25 14.87 6.95 22.62
N ARG A 26 14.34 8.12 22.97
CA ARG A 26 13.12 8.27 23.79
C ARG A 26 11.97 7.45 23.18
N ARG A 27 11.43 6.55 23.99
CA ARG A 27 10.09 5.98 23.83
C ARG A 27 9.08 7.06 24.23
N VAL A 28 8.14 7.39 23.34
CA VAL A 28 6.95 8.17 23.69
C VAL A 28 6.03 7.22 24.48
N PRO A 29 5.49 7.60 25.65
CA PRO A 29 4.58 6.75 26.41
C PRO A 29 3.25 6.57 25.68
N ASP A 30 2.76 5.34 25.66
CA ASP A 30 1.37 4.99 25.33
C ASP A 30 0.43 5.63 26.35
N LEU A 31 -0.58 6.34 25.86
CA LEU A 31 -1.69 6.82 26.66
C LEU A 31 -2.87 5.87 26.45
N ALA A 32 -3.24 5.16 27.51
CA ALA A 32 -4.44 4.33 27.57
C ALA A 32 -5.69 5.18 27.93
N ASP A 33 -6.82 4.66 27.45
CA ASP A 33 -8.20 4.83 27.88
C ASP A 33 -8.97 6.12 27.54
N ALA A 34 -10.02 5.95 26.72
CA ALA A 34 -11.39 6.19 27.16
C ALA A 34 -12.40 5.58 26.16
N GLU A 35 -13.19 4.63 26.66
CA GLU A 35 -14.40 4.14 26.02
C GLU A 35 -15.41 5.28 25.79
N ARG A 36 -16.06 5.29 24.62
CA ARG A 36 -17.45 5.73 24.53
C ARG A 36 -18.14 5.04 23.37
N GLY A 37 -19.07 4.16 23.71
CA GLY A 37 -19.96 3.51 22.76
C GLY A 37 -20.90 4.49 22.09
N SER A 38 -21.26 4.16 20.84
CA SER A 38 -22.55 4.53 20.29
C SER A 38 -22.94 3.47 19.28
N ASP A 39 -23.99 2.74 19.62
CA ASP A 39 -24.71 1.82 18.74
C ASP A 39 -25.19 2.52 17.48
N CYS A 40 -25.13 1.81 16.34
CA CYS A 40 -26.14 1.93 15.32
C CYS A 40 -26.24 0.61 14.55
N SER A 41 -27.27 -0.14 14.90
CA SER A 41 -27.71 -1.36 14.23
C SER A 41 -28.50 -1.05 12.95
N SER A 42 -28.17 -1.79 11.88
CA SER A 42 -29.06 -2.34 10.84
C SER A 42 -30.04 -1.41 10.10
N LEU A 43 -29.86 -1.29 8.78
CA LEU A 43 -30.98 -1.50 7.84
C LEU A 43 -30.49 -2.01 6.47
N ASN A 44 -31.20 -3.01 5.99
CA ASN A 44 -30.98 -3.82 4.80
C ASN A 44 -31.47 -3.16 3.49
N ASP A 45 -30.95 -3.71 2.38
CA ASP A 45 -31.59 -3.94 1.07
C ASP A 45 -32.00 -2.74 0.18
N LEU A 46 -31.42 -2.66 -1.04
CA LEU A 46 -32.03 -3.14 -2.29
C LEU A 46 -31.28 -2.60 -3.53
N GLU A 47 -30.70 -3.55 -4.27
CA GLU A 47 -30.80 -3.73 -5.74
C GLU A 47 -30.37 -2.60 -6.70
N HIS A 48 -29.27 -2.84 -7.41
CA HIS A 48 -28.90 -2.21 -8.68
C HIS A 48 -29.12 -3.22 -9.81
N ASP A 49 -29.93 -2.85 -10.81
CA ASP A 49 -30.05 -3.57 -12.08
C ASP A 49 -29.42 -2.76 -13.22
N HIS A 50 -28.52 -3.43 -13.94
CA HIS A 50 -28.28 -3.40 -15.39
C HIS A 50 -27.81 -2.11 -16.10
N TYR A 51 -26.88 -2.09 -17.07
CA TYR A 51 -25.81 -2.96 -17.62
C TYR A 51 -25.20 -2.15 -18.80
N ILE A 52 -23.96 -2.49 -19.21
CA ILE A 52 -23.36 -2.36 -20.57
C ILE A 52 -22.78 -0.97 -20.97
N LEU A 53 -21.46 -0.77 -20.92
CA LEU A 53 -20.40 -1.09 -21.92
C LEU A 53 -20.52 -0.34 -23.27
N LEU A 54 -19.58 0.58 -23.55
CA LEU A 54 -18.54 0.48 -24.60
C LEU A 54 -17.80 1.83 -24.81
N LEU A 55 -16.48 1.79 -24.64
CA LEU A 55 -15.47 2.73 -25.19
C LEU A 55 -15.38 2.53 -26.74
N PRO A 56 -14.69 3.35 -27.61
CA PRO A 56 -13.52 4.19 -27.30
C PRO A 56 -13.26 5.50 -28.13
N LYS A 57 -12.19 6.20 -27.70
CA LYS A 57 -11.17 7.00 -28.46
C LYS A 57 -11.46 8.42 -29.03
N LYS A 58 -10.63 9.35 -28.52
CA LYS A 58 -9.92 10.51 -29.14
C LYS A 58 -10.36 11.01 -30.53
N SER A 59 -10.65 12.32 -30.65
CA SER A 59 -9.75 13.34 -31.24
C SER A 59 -10.47 14.68 -31.57
N THR A 60 -9.77 15.79 -31.32
CA THR A 60 -9.76 17.09 -32.05
C THR A 60 -11.02 17.91 -32.39
N LYS A 61 -10.93 19.18 -31.96
CA LYS A 61 -11.27 20.46 -32.64
C LYS A 61 -12.75 20.88 -32.82
N ILE A 62 -13.04 21.98 -32.11
CA ILE A 62 -13.62 23.25 -32.59
C ILE A 62 -14.96 23.17 -33.33
N GLY A 63 -15.97 23.71 -32.66
CA GLY A 63 -17.16 24.29 -33.28
C GLY A 63 -18.44 23.69 -32.71
N ASP A 64 -19.00 24.33 -31.68
CA ASP A 64 -20.45 24.34 -31.41
C ASP A 64 -20.78 25.31 -30.26
N SER A 65 -20.67 26.60 -30.56
CA SER A 65 -21.06 27.70 -29.66
C SER A 65 -22.36 28.39 -30.11
N VAL A 66 -23.18 27.75 -30.95
CA VAL A 66 -24.37 28.39 -31.55
C VAL A 66 -25.68 27.63 -31.33
N ILE A 67 -25.68 26.39 -30.83
CA ILE A 67 -26.93 25.63 -30.61
C ILE A 67 -27.07 25.24 -29.13
N ARG A 68 -27.11 26.26 -28.26
CA ARG A 68 -27.62 26.11 -26.87
C ARG A 68 -28.21 27.40 -26.31
N ALA A 69 -28.63 28.33 -27.18
CA ALA A 69 -29.31 29.56 -26.79
C ALA A 69 -30.85 29.49 -26.96
N CYS A 70 -31.41 28.39 -27.48
CA CYS A 70 -32.84 28.30 -27.79
C CYS A 70 -33.68 27.39 -26.88
N THR A 71 -33.17 26.89 -25.75
CA THR A 71 -33.96 26.02 -24.84
C THR A 71 -34.22 26.62 -23.45
N VAL A 72 -34.17 27.95 -23.32
CA VAL A 72 -34.63 28.67 -22.10
C VAL A 72 -35.73 29.69 -22.41
N ALA A 73 -36.05 29.93 -23.69
CA ALA A 73 -37.00 30.95 -24.11
C ALA A 73 -38.45 30.44 -24.32
N GLN A 74 -38.89 29.41 -23.58
CA GLN A 74 -40.28 28.91 -23.66
C GLN A 74 -41.02 28.74 -22.33
N CYS A 75 -40.59 29.41 -21.25
CA CYS A 75 -41.36 29.45 -19.99
C CYS A 75 -41.78 30.87 -19.57
N LEU A 76 -42.06 31.77 -20.52
CA LEU A 76 -42.54 33.12 -20.20
C LEU A 76 -43.84 33.49 -20.93
N VAL A 77 -44.90 32.69 -20.74
CA VAL A 77 -46.27 33.21 -20.81
C VAL A 77 -47.10 32.52 -19.73
N THR A 78 -47.36 33.25 -18.64
CA THR A 78 -48.67 33.40 -17.94
C THR A 78 -48.47 33.81 -16.47
N GLY A 79 -49.33 34.71 -16.00
CA GLY A 79 -49.61 34.84 -14.56
C GLY A 79 -48.97 36.04 -13.84
N ARG A 80 -49.81 37.03 -13.53
CA ARG A 80 -49.55 38.10 -12.54
C ARG A 80 -49.23 37.48 -11.17
N ARG A 81 -48.17 37.96 -10.50
CA ARG A 81 -48.14 38.27 -9.05
C ARG A 81 -46.76 38.82 -8.64
N LEU A 82 -46.78 39.61 -7.56
CA LEU A 82 -45.82 40.55 -6.99
C LEU A 82 -44.32 40.16 -6.85
N GLY A 83 -43.88 38.99 -7.34
CA GLY A 83 -42.50 38.51 -7.20
C GLY A 83 -41.54 38.97 -8.30
N ARG A 84 -42.03 39.43 -9.46
CA ARG A 84 -41.18 39.88 -10.58
C ARG A 84 -40.38 41.16 -10.29
N PRO A 85 -40.94 42.24 -9.69
CA PRO A 85 -40.13 43.42 -9.37
C PRO A 85 -39.13 43.13 -8.24
N ILE A 86 -39.47 42.24 -7.29
CA ILE A 86 -38.59 41.84 -6.19
C ILE A 86 -37.42 41.01 -6.72
N PHE A 87 -37.70 40.02 -7.58
CA PHE A 87 -36.65 39.21 -8.19
C PHE A 87 -35.74 40.04 -9.10
N ALA A 88 -36.31 40.96 -9.89
CA ALA A 88 -35.53 41.90 -10.69
C ALA A 88 -34.69 42.85 -9.81
N ALA A 89 -35.24 43.35 -8.70
CA ALA A 89 -34.50 44.19 -7.75
C ALA A 89 -33.36 43.42 -7.06
N LEU A 90 -33.59 42.17 -6.64
CA LEU A 90 -32.55 41.31 -6.07
C LEU A 90 -31.45 41.01 -7.09
N MET A 91 -31.80 40.70 -8.34
CA MET A 91 -30.81 40.49 -9.40
C MET A 91 -30.04 41.79 -9.72
N MET A 92 -30.70 42.95 -9.68
CA MET A 92 -30.02 44.24 -9.84
C MET A 92 -29.09 44.58 -8.67
N VAL A 93 -29.44 44.20 -7.43
CA VAL A 93 -28.54 44.34 -6.26
C VAL A 93 -27.34 43.40 -6.36
N VAL A 94 -27.52 42.18 -6.87
CA VAL A 94 -26.41 41.24 -7.14
C VAL A 94 -25.49 41.81 -8.23
N VAL A 95 -26.05 42.36 -9.31
CA VAL A 95 -25.26 42.98 -10.38
C VAL A 95 -24.58 44.26 -9.88
N LEU A 96 -25.26 45.12 -9.12
CA LEU A 96 -24.67 46.33 -8.55
C LEU A 96 -23.61 46.03 -7.50
N SER A 97 -23.76 44.97 -6.71
CA SER A 97 -22.72 44.53 -5.74
C SER A 97 -21.52 43.90 -6.45
N ALA A 98 -21.72 43.20 -7.56
CA ALA A 98 -20.65 42.71 -8.43
C ALA A 98 -19.92 43.87 -9.12
N LEU A 99 -20.66 44.85 -9.66
CA LEU A 99 -20.11 46.05 -10.29
C LEU A 99 -19.41 46.95 -9.25
N PHE A 100 -19.93 47.06 -8.03
CA PHE A 100 -19.28 47.77 -6.92
C PHE A 100 -18.02 47.04 -6.45
N LYS A 101 -18.01 45.70 -6.42
CA LYS A 101 -16.78 44.90 -6.19
C LYS A 101 -15.74 45.13 -7.29
N VAL A 102 -16.17 45.17 -8.55
CA VAL A 102 -15.28 45.47 -9.69
C VAL A 102 -14.80 46.92 -9.62
N PHE A 103 -15.65 47.87 -9.22
CA PHE A 103 -15.29 49.28 -9.05
C PHE A 103 -14.40 49.51 -7.83
N LEU A 104 -14.50 48.72 -6.76
CA LEU A 104 -13.52 48.71 -5.67
C LEU A 104 -12.20 48.07 -6.10
N MET A 105 -12.24 47.01 -6.91
CA MET A 105 -11.04 46.37 -7.49
C MET A 105 -10.32 47.25 -8.52
N VAL A 106 -11.05 48.08 -9.27
CA VAL A 106 -10.52 48.99 -10.29
C VAL A 106 -10.26 50.40 -9.72
N GLY A 107 -11.01 50.83 -8.70
CA GLY A 107 -10.95 52.15 -8.08
C GLY A 107 -9.98 52.26 -6.90
N CYS A 108 -9.55 51.15 -6.28
CA CYS A 108 -8.45 51.15 -5.30
C CYS A 108 -7.06 51.10 -5.95
N ASP A 109 -6.94 51.26 -7.27
CA ASP A 109 -5.65 51.33 -7.94
C ASP A 109 -5.13 52.76 -8.17
N ARG A 110 -5.51 53.70 -7.29
CA ARG A 110 -4.90 55.03 -7.29
C ARG A 110 -4.67 55.64 -5.92
N GLY A 111 -4.48 54.82 -4.90
CA GLY A 111 -4.27 55.37 -3.56
C GLY A 111 -3.85 54.43 -2.44
N GLU A 112 -3.35 53.21 -2.67
CA GLU A 112 -2.64 52.46 -1.60
C GLU A 112 -1.84 51.24 -2.10
N ARG A 113 -1.30 51.30 -3.33
CA ARG A 113 -0.48 50.21 -3.89
C ARG A 113 1.01 50.52 -3.73
N ARG A 114 1.52 50.63 -2.50
CA ARG A 114 2.97 50.73 -2.25
C ARG A 114 3.57 49.77 -1.22
N GLU A 115 2.78 48.99 -0.46
CA GLU A 115 3.39 48.18 0.63
C GLU A 115 3.17 46.66 0.57
N ASN A 116 2.32 46.11 -0.31
CA ASN A 116 2.08 44.66 -0.33
C ASN A 116 2.45 43.92 -1.63
N TRP A 117 2.91 44.62 -2.67
CA TRP A 117 3.51 43.97 -3.84
C TRP A 117 4.94 43.45 -3.56
N GLY A 118 5.67 44.12 -2.65
CA GLY A 118 7.02 43.69 -2.28
C GLY A 118 7.08 42.38 -1.51
N ARG A 119 6.02 41.96 -0.80
CA ARG A 119 6.07 40.76 0.05
C ARG A 119 5.82 39.46 -0.72
N ARG A 120 4.91 39.46 -1.70
CA ARG A 120 4.57 38.27 -2.50
C ARG A 120 5.59 38.03 -3.62
N GLU A 121 6.11 39.10 -4.21
CA GLU A 121 7.21 39.05 -5.17
C GLU A 121 8.53 38.70 -4.46
N ASN A 122 8.82 39.25 -3.27
CA ASN A 122 9.95 38.79 -2.46
C ASN A 122 9.81 37.34 -2.01
N SER A 123 8.63 36.83 -1.62
CA SER A 123 8.51 35.40 -1.29
C SER A 123 8.74 34.50 -2.50
N GLY A 124 8.20 34.85 -3.68
CA GLY A 124 8.45 34.09 -4.92
C GLY A 124 9.90 34.19 -5.40
N MET A 125 10.51 35.37 -5.28
CA MET A 125 11.91 35.63 -5.61
C MET A 125 12.86 35.00 -4.59
N LEU A 126 12.51 34.97 -3.31
CA LEU A 126 13.26 34.28 -2.25
C LEU A 126 13.21 32.77 -2.46
N ILE A 127 12.05 32.20 -2.82
CA ILE A 127 11.92 30.78 -3.16
C ILE A 127 12.76 30.44 -4.40
N LEU A 128 12.70 31.26 -5.44
CA LEU A 128 13.48 31.08 -6.67
C LEU A 128 14.99 31.25 -6.43
N GLN A 129 15.39 32.19 -5.56
CA GLN A 129 16.76 32.38 -5.11
C GLN A 129 17.24 31.18 -4.29
N THR A 130 16.44 30.68 -3.34
CA THR A 130 16.80 29.48 -2.58
C THR A 130 16.94 28.26 -3.48
N PHE A 131 16.06 28.08 -4.48
CA PHE A 131 16.21 26.98 -5.44
C PHE A 131 17.44 27.16 -6.34
N ARG A 132 17.76 28.39 -6.74
CA ARG A 132 18.97 28.69 -7.51
C ARG A 132 20.22 28.44 -6.68
N ASP A 133 20.22 28.84 -5.41
CA ASP A 133 21.33 28.65 -4.48
C ASP A 133 21.54 27.17 -4.17
N GLU A 134 20.47 26.40 -3.99
CA GLU A 134 20.51 24.93 -3.85
C GLU A 134 21.03 24.25 -5.13
N LEU A 135 20.62 24.73 -6.30
CA LEU A 135 21.10 24.22 -7.59
C LEU A 135 22.59 24.55 -7.80
N ASP A 136 23.02 25.78 -7.48
CA ASP A 136 24.41 26.21 -7.57
C ASP A 136 25.30 25.50 -6.55
N MET A 137 24.76 25.14 -5.39
CA MET A 137 25.44 24.30 -4.40
C MET A 137 25.56 22.86 -4.91
N ALA A 138 24.48 22.28 -5.44
CA ALA A 138 24.50 20.94 -6.02
C ALA A 138 25.48 20.86 -7.21
N GLN A 139 25.48 21.86 -8.08
CA GLN A 139 26.39 21.92 -9.23
C GLN A 139 27.86 22.06 -8.79
N ARG A 140 28.13 22.82 -7.73
CA ARG A 140 29.48 22.90 -7.14
C ARG A 140 29.96 21.56 -6.60
N VAL A 141 29.11 20.85 -5.87
CA VAL A 141 29.43 19.50 -5.36
C VAL A 141 29.69 18.53 -6.52
N VAL A 142 28.87 18.57 -7.59
CA VAL A 142 29.08 17.73 -8.77
C VAL A 142 30.41 18.02 -9.45
N ASN A 143 30.74 19.30 -9.68
CA ASN A 143 32.01 19.70 -10.31
C ASN A 143 33.23 19.36 -9.43
N GLU A 144 33.09 19.41 -8.10
CA GLU A 144 34.14 19.02 -7.14
C GLU A 144 34.36 17.50 -7.16
N ILE A 145 33.30 16.71 -7.35
CA ILE A 145 33.37 15.25 -7.50
C ILE A 145 34.02 14.85 -8.85
N GLU A 146 33.70 15.56 -9.94
CA GLU A 146 34.33 15.33 -11.26
C GLU A 146 35.84 15.66 -11.28
N ALA A 147 36.28 16.61 -10.45
CA ALA A 147 37.69 16.96 -10.32
C ALA A 147 38.53 15.88 -9.58
N ILE A 148 37.88 14.94 -8.87
CA ILE A 148 38.52 13.80 -8.21
C ILE A 148 38.58 12.63 -9.20
N SER A 149 39.25 12.84 -10.34
CA SER A 149 39.36 11.84 -11.40
C SER A 149 40.23 10.66 -10.96
N GLY A 150 39.60 9.53 -10.60
CA GLY A 150 40.27 8.23 -10.46
C GLY A 150 39.62 7.25 -9.49
N SER A 151 38.83 7.71 -8.52
CA SER A 151 38.17 6.84 -7.54
C SER A 151 36.66 6.96 -7.62
N THR A 152 35.97 5.82 -7.74
CA THR A 152 34.52 5.73 -7.59
C THR A 152 34.10 6.38 -6.26
N PRO A 153 33.25 7.42 -6.28
CA PRO A 153 32.77 8.07 -5.06
C PRO A 153 32.22 7.06 -4.04
N GLU A 154 32.43 7.30 -2.74
CA GLU A 154 32.01 6.40 -1.65
C GLU A 154 30.52 6.01 -1.76
N ILE A 155 29.66 6.94 -2.18
CA ILE A 155 28.23 6.72 -2.40
C ILE A 155 27.92 5.57 -3.40
N TRP A 156 28.82 5.33 -4.35
CA TRP A 156 28.70 4.28 -5.35
C TRP A 156 29.44 3.00 -4.98
N THR A 157 30.18 3.01 -3.87
CA THR A 157 30.80 1.79 -3.35
C THR A 157 29.74 0.91 -2.69
N LYS A 158 29.89 -0.41 -2.83
CA LYS A 158 28.97 -1.36 -2.20
C LYS A 158 29.12 -1.24 -0.67
N PRO A 159 28.05 -0.92 0.08
CA PRO A 159 28.15 -0.82 1.53
C PRO A 159 28.51 -2.18 2.12
N ASN A 160 29.22 -2.18 3.26
CA ASN A 160 29.58 -3.42 3.93
C ASN A 160 28.30 -4.18 4.35
N SER A 161 28.09 -5.36 3.76
CA SER A 161 26.91 -6.21 3.98
C SER A 161 27.17 -7.36 4.96
N ASP A 162 28.30 -7.41 5.66
CA ASP A 162 28.72 -8.55 6.50
C ASP A 162 27.70 -8.93 7.60
N SER A 163 26.86 -7.99 8.02
CA SER A 163 25.79 -8.23 9.00
C SER A 163 24.41 -8.49 8.39
N TYR A 164 24.24 -8.36 7.08
CA TYR A 164 22.99 -8.61 6.38
C TYR A 164 22.93 -10.04 5.85
N TYR A 165 21.96 -10.81 6.34
CA TYR A 165 21.68 -12.15 5.85
C TYR A 165 20.21 -12.28 5.45
N GLN A 166 19.96 -13.07 4.41
CA GLN A 166 18.59 -13.32 3.95
C GLN A 166 17.79 -14.10 5.00
N CYS A 167 16.55 -13.69 5.25
CA CYS A 167 15.64 -14.38 6.15
C CYS A 167 14.84 -15.53 5.48
N VAL A 168 15.25 -15.97 4.29
CA VAL A 168 14.52 -16.95 3.47
C VAL A 168 14.95 -18.39 3.72
N SER A 169 15.99 -18.63 4.52
CA SER A 169 16.54 -19.97 4.74
C SER A 169 15.54 -20.92 5.42
N ARG A 170 15.44 -22.14 4.88
CA ARG A 170 14.53 -23.19 5.38
C ARG A 170 15.18 -23.97 6.54
N PRO A 171 14.48 -24.20 7.67
CA PRO A 171 14.96 -25.10 8.70
C PRO A 171 14.89 -26.55 8.20
N LYS A 172 15.99 -27.31 8.31
CA LYS A 172 16.08 -28.70 7.83
C LYS A 172 15.03 -29.65 8.44
N ASN A 173 14.54 -29.35 9.65
CA ASN A 173 13.62 -30.19 10.43
C ASN A 173 12.15 -29.74 10.39
N ARG A 174 11.78 -28.80 9.52
CA ARG A 174 10.40 -28.25 9.45
C ARG A 174 9.75 -28.41 8.07
N ILE A 175 10.26 -29.35 7.30
CA ILE A 175 9.78 -29.70 5.95
C ILE A 175 8.46 -30.48 6.08
N ARG A 176 7.49 -30.14 5.24
CA ARG A 176 6.24 -30.89 5.08
C ARG A 176 6.52 -32.22 4.40
N THR A 177 5.89 -33.29 4.87
CA THR A 177 5.88 -34.56 4.15
C THR A 177 4.94 -34.44 2.94
N PRO A 178 5.42 -34.62 1.69
CA PRO A 178 4.55 -34.58 0.52
C PRO A 178 3.43 -35.62 0.62
N GLY A 179 2.21 -35.25 0.27
CA GLY A 179 1.03 -36.13 0.34
C GLY A 179 0.45 -36.33 1.74
N SER A 180 0.95 -35.64 2.77
CA SER A 180 0.31 -35.64 4.09
C SER A 180 -1.07 -34.98 4.04
N ALA A 181 -2.06 -35.57 4.70
CA ALA A 181 -3.39 -34.96 4.82
C ALA A 181 -3.33 -33.59 5.52
N THR A 182 -4.09 -32.64 4.99
CA THR A 182 -4.30 -31.31 5.58
C THR A 182 -5.66 -31.24 6.26
N ASN A 183 -5.84 -30.26 7.14
CA ASN A 183 -7.07 -30.10 7.94
C ASN A 183 -8.25 -29.54 7.12
N GLY A 184 -7.97 -28.97 5.95
CA GLY A 184 -8.94 -28.36 5.05
C GLY A 184 -8.30 -27.33 4.12
N TYR A 185 -9.13 -26.58 3.40
CA TYR A 185 -8.73 -25.58 2.42
C TYR A 185 -9.00 -24.16 2.94
N ILE A 186 -8.06 -23.26 2.70
CA ILE A 186 -8.25 -21.84 2.94
C ILE A 186 -8.27 -21.09 1.60
N LEU A 187 -9.33 -20.32 1.41
CA LEU A 187 -9.47 -19.34 0.33
C LEU A 187 -9.10 -17.97 0.91
N VAL A 188 -8.30 -17.20 0.19
CA VAL A 188 -7.84 -15.88 0.64
C VAL A 188 -8.31 -14.85 -0.36
N HIS A 189 -9.09 -13.89 0.11
CA HIS A 189 -9.34 -12.65 -0.62
C HIS A 189 -8.37 -11.59 -0.11
N ALA A 190 -7.38 -11.26 -0.92
CA ALA A 190 -6.34 -10.31 -0.57
C ALA A 190 -6.82 -8.88 -0.85
N ASN A 191 -6.94 -8.06 0.19
CA ASN A 191 -7.51 -6.72 0.14
C ASN A 191 -6.49 -5.61 0.46
N GLY A 192 -6.84 -4.37 0.11
CA GLY A 192 -5.96 -3.20 0.28
C GLY A 192 -5.17 -2.85 -0.98
N GLY A 193 -4.16 -1.99 -0.85
CA GLY A 193 -3.24 -1.71 -1.98
C GLY A 193 -2.32 -2.90 -2.28
N LEU A 194 -1.73 -2.98 -3.49
CA LEU A 194 -0.90 -4.13 -3.92
C LEU A 194 0.18 -4.57 -2.92
N ASN A 195 0.88 -3.62 -2.29
CA ASN A 195 1.87 -3.93 -1.26
C ASN A 195 1.25 -4.46 0.05
N GLN A 196 0.05 -4.02 0.41
CA GLN A 196 -0.71 -4.55 1.54
C GLN A 196 -1.20 -5.96 1.22
N MET A 197 -1.75 -6.18 0.02
CA MET A 197 -2.15 -7.51 -0.46
C MET A 197 -0.98 -8.49 -0.43
N ARG A 198 0.19 -8.10 -0.95
CA ARG A 198 1.43 -8.90 -0.89
C ARG A 198 1.74 -9.32 0.54
N THR A 199 1.67 -8.38 1.48
CA THR A 199 1.95 -8.66 2.89
C THR A 199 0.85 -9.52 3.53
N GLY A 200 -0.42 -9.35 3.14
CA GLY A 200 -1.56 -10.17 3.60
C GLY A 200 -1.44 -11.62 3.13
N ILE A 201 -1.06 -11.84 1.87
CA ILE A 201 -0.78 -13.17 1.31
C ILE A 201 0.34 -13.87 2.10
N CYS A 202 1.41 -13.14 2.44
CA CYS A 202 2.49 -13.70 3.27
C CYS A 202 2.03 -14.15 4.65
N ASP A 203 1.11 -13.40 5.27
CA ASP A 203 0.50 -13.79 6.55
C ASP A 203 -0.37 -15.04 6.38
N MET A 204 -1.13 -15.13 5.30
CA MET A 204 -1.97 -16.29 5.03
C MET A 204 -1.16 -17.57 4.70
N VAL A 205 0.01 -17.44 4.07
CA VAL A 205 0.97 -18.55 3.94
C VAL A 205 1.42 -19.05 5.32
N ALA A 206 1.71 -18.14 6.25
CA ALA A 206 2.06 -18.50 7.62
C ALA A 206 0.88 -19.13 8.37
N VAL A 207 -0.33 -18.60 8.21
CA VAL A 207 -1.56 -19.15 8.80
C VAL A 207 -1.84 -20.56 8.26
N ALA A 208 -1.69 -20.80 6.96
CA ALA A 208 -1.80 -22.13 6.36
C ALA A 208 -0.86 -23.14 7.04
N LYS A 209 0.40 -22.73 7.29
CA LYS A 209 1.38 -23.56 8.01
C LYS A 209 0.97 -23.84 9.46
N ILE A 210 0.47 -22.83 10.17
CA ILE A 210 0.06 -22.95 11.58
C ILE A 210 -1.14 -23.91 11.71
N MET A 211 -2.08 -23.83 10.77
CA MET A 211 -3.32 -24.62 10.77
C MET A 211 -3.20 -25.98 10.08
N ASN A 212 -2.03 -26.31 9.51
CA ASN A 212 -1.84 -27.47 8.61
C ASN A 212 -2.91 -27.52 7.51
N ALA A 213 -3.13 -26.39 6.84
CA ALA A 213 -4.16 -26.23 5.81
C ALA A 213 -3.54 -26.20 4.40
N THR A 214 -4.35 -26.54 3.41
CA THR A 214 -4.04 -26.31 1.99
C THR A 214 -4.45 -24.90 1.61
N LEU A 215 -3.52 -24.11 1.08
CA LEU A 215 -3.80 -22.77 0.54
C LEU A 215 -4.26 -22.90 -0.91
N VAL A 216 -5.45 -22.38 -1.22
CA VAL A 216 -5.83 -22.14 -2.62
C VAL A 216 -5.22 -20.81 -3.06
N LEU A 217 -4.80 -20.69 -4.33
CA LEU A 217 -4.23 -19.46 -4.86
C LEU A 217 -5.09 -18.24 -4.47
N PRO A 218 -4.49 -17.16 -3.92
CA PRO A 218 -5.25 -16.00 -3.46
C PRO A 218 -5.97 -15.30 -4.62
N SER A 219 -7.16 -14.76 -4.35
CA SER A 219 -7.76 -13.74 -5.21
C SER A 219 -7.33 -12.35 -4.75
N LEU A 220 -7.22 -11.42 -5.69
CA LEU A 220 -6.91 -10.02 -5.40
C LEU A 220 -8.19 -9.21 -5.39
N ASP A 221 -8.21 -8.19 -4.53
CA ASP A 221 -9.27 -7.18 -4.47
C ASP A 221 -8.99 -6.07 -5.48
N HIS A 222 -10.01 -5.75 -6.27
CA HIS A 222 -9.98 -4.74 -7.32
C HIS A 222 -10.93 -3.56 -7.05
N ASP A 223 -11.65 -3.61 -5.94
CA ASP A 223 -12.77 -2.71 -5.66
C ASP A 223 -12.46 -1.68 -4.55
N SER A 224 -11.54 -2.00 -3.63
CA SER A 224 -11.31 -1.12 -2.46
C SER A 224 -10.29 0.00 -2.70
N PHE A 225 -9.07 -0.36 -3.13
CA PHE A 225 -7.93 0.58 -3.22
C PHE A 225 -7.08 0.41 -4.47
N TRP A 226 -7.01 -0.82 -4.97
CA TRP A 226 -6.31 -1.19 -6.18
C TRP A 226 -7.36 -1.35 -7.27
N THR A 227 -7.26 -0.61 -8.37
CA THR A 227 -8.28 -0.59 -9.44
C THR A 227 -7.80 -1.22 -10.74
N ASP A 228 -6.64 -1.86 -10.73
CA ASP A 228 -6.13 -2.59 -11.89
C ASP A 228 -6.79 -3.97 -11.94
N PRO A 229 -7.29 -4.42 -13.10
CA PRO A 229 -8.09 -5.63 -13.21
C PRO A 229 -7.26 -6.93 -13.21
N SER A 230 -5.93 -6.85 -13.11
CA SER A 230 -5.04 -8.01 -13.20
C SER A 230 -5.19 -8.93 -11.99
N ASP A 231 -5.42 -10.21 -12.23
CA ASP A 231 -5.55 -11.21 -11.18
C ASP A 231 -4.17 -11.70 -10.68
N PHE A 232 -4.17 -12.56 -9.66
CA PHE A 232 -2.94 -13.08 -9.03
C PHE A 232 -1.93 -13.64 -10.05
N LYS A 233 -2.42 -14.37 -11.06
CA LYS A 233 -1.57 -15.02 -12.07
C LYS A 233 -1.00 -14.05 -13.13
N ASP A 234 -1.61 -12.88 -13.27
CA ASP A 234 -1.15 -11.84 -14.20
C ASP A 234 0.01 -11.03 -13.57
N ILE A 235 -0.02 -10.89 -12.23
CA ILE A 235 0.97 -10.12 -11.48
C ILE A 235 2.11 -11.00 -10.97
N PHE A 236 1.83 -12.18 -10.42
CA PHE A 236 2.81 -13.05 -9.78
C PHE A 236 3.01 -14.35 -10.56
N ASP A 237 4.26 -14.82 -10.61
CA ASP A 237 4.57 -16.16 -11.12
C ASP A 237 4.03 -17.22 -10.16
N TRP A 238 2.79 -17.64 -10.41
CA TRP A 238 2.08 -18.58 -9.57
C TRP A 238 2.73 -19.98 -9.55
N LYS A 239 3.44 -20.38 -10.61
CA LYS A 239 4.15 -21.66 -10.65
C LYS A 239 5.36 -21.63 -9.74
N HIS A 240 6.14 -20.55 -9.82
CA HIS A 240 7.25 -20.30 -8.89
C HIS A 240 6.76 -20.20 -7.44
N PHE A 241 5.63 -19.54 -7.20
CA PHE A 241 5.02 -19.45 -5.87
C PHE A 241 4.70 -20.83 -5.27
N ILE A 242 4.07 -21.73 -6.03
CA ILE A 242 3.76 -23.10 -5.59
C ILE A 242 5.06 -23.88 -5.35
N GLU A 243 6.02 -23.79 -6.27
CA GLU A 243 7.28 -24.54 -6.21
C GLU A 243 8.13 -24.14 -5.00
N VAL A 244 8.30 -22.83 -4.73
CA VAL A 244 9.07 -22.34 -3.58
C VAL A 244 8.44 -22.79 -2.26
N LEU A 245 7.11 -22.82 -2.17
CA LEU A 245 6.38 -23.12 -0.94
C LEU A 245 6.06 -24.61 -0.75
N ARG A 246 6.32 -25.49 -1.72
CA ARG A 246 5.90 -26.92 -1.70
C ARG A 246 6.35 -27.71 -0.46
N GLU A 247 7.52 -27.36 0.09
CA GLU A 247 8.10 -27.98 1.29
C GLU A 247 7.62 -27.34 2.58
N ASP A 248 6.93 -26.21 2.50
CA ASP A 248 6.38 -25.48 3.64
C ASP A 248 4.90 -25.78 3.82
N ILE A 249 4.10 -25.55 2.79
CA ILE A 249 2.64 -25.74 2.79
C ILE A 249 2.19 -26.38 1.46
N GLU A 250 0.98 -26.93 1.45
CA GLU A 250 0.35 -27.34 0.20
C GLU A 250 -0.37 -26.14 -0.43
N VAL A 251 -0.09 -25.88 -1.71
CA VAL A 251 -0.74 -24.81 -2.47
C VAL A 251 -1.38 -25.43 -3.71
N VAL A 252 -2.65 -25.10 -3.96
CA VAL A 252 -3.41 -25.59 -5.12
C VAL A 252 -4.00 -24.41 -5.89
N GLU A 253 -4.21 -24.58 -7.19
CA GLU A 253 -4.78 -23.52 -8.04
C GLU A 253 -6.26 -23.25 -7.75
N SER A 254 -7.00 -24.31 -7.46
CA SER A 254 -8.44 -24.27 -7.19
C SER A 254 -8.83 -25.38 -6.22
N LEU A 255 -10.03 -25.28 -5.65
CA LEU A 255 -10.57 -26.37 -4.84
C LEU A 255 -10.70 -27.65 -5.67
N PRO A 256 -10.33 -28.81 -5.12
CA PRO A 256 -10.51 -30.08 -5.83
C PRO A 256 -12.01 -30.35 -6.05
N PRO A 257 -12.38 -31.18 -7.04
CA PRO A 257 -13.78 -31.50 -7.33
C PRO A 257 -14.58 -32.00 -6.12
N SER A 258 -13.92 -32.74 -5.21
CA SER A 258 -14.53 -33.24 -3.97
C SER A 258 -14.95 -32.15 -2.99
N HIS A 259 -14.40 -30.94 -3.11
CA HIS A 259 -14.68 -29.80 -2.22
C HIS A 259 -15.30 -28.60 -2.97
N ALA A 260 -15.44 -28.67 -4.29
CA ALA A 260 -15.94 -27.56 -5.11
C ALA A 260 -17.40 -27.18 -4.79
N ALA A 261 -18.22 -28.13 -4.34
CA ALA A 261 -19.61 -27.90 -3.95
C ALA A 261 -19.78 -27.37 -2.50
N ILE A 262 -18.70 -27.36 -1.70
CA ILE A 262 -18.76 -26.91 -0.31
C ILE A 262 -18.85 -25.38 -0.30
N LYS A 263 -19.91 -24.82 0.28
CA LYS A 263 -20.04 -23.38 0.49
C LYS A 263 -18.95 -22.92 1.47
N PRO A 264 -18.00 -22.05 1.07
CA PRO A 264 -16.94 -21.61 1.95
C PRO A 264 -17.50 -20.86 3.16
N PHE A 265 -16.96 -21.14 4.36
CA PHE A 265 -17.30 -20.40 5.56
C PHE A 265 -16.55 -19.05 5.59
N PRO A 266 -17.23 -17.90 5.48
CA PRO A 266 -16.56 -16.62 5.46
C PRO A 266 -16.08 -16.24 6.86
N LYS A 267 -14.84 -15.78 6.98
CA LYS A 267 -14.29 -15.28 8.24
C LYS A 267 -13.37 -14.09 8.02
N ALA A 268 -13.67 -12.98 8.68
CA ALA A 268 -12.69 -11.91 8.89
C ALA A 268 -11.75 -12.32 10.04
N PRO A 269 -10.43 -12.41 9.84
CA PRO A 269 -9.50 -12.65 10.93
C PRO A 269 -9.56 -11.53 11.97
N ILE A 270 -9.20 -11.83 13.21
CA ILE A 270 -9.00 -10.80 14.23
C ILE A 270 -7.67 -10.10 13.92
N SER A 271 -7.70 -8.77 13.82
CA SER A 271 -6.50 -7.97 13.57
C SER A 271 -5.48 -8.14 14.71
N TRP A 272 -4.21 -8.29 14.34
CA TRP A 272 -3.10 -8.55 15.27
C TRP A 272 -3.28 -9.83 16.11
N SER A 273 -4.00 -10.81 15.59
CA SER A 273 -4.21 -12.10 16.25
C SER A 273 -2.89 -12.86 16.47
N LYS A 274 -2.82 -13.57 17.60
CA LYS A 274 -1.70 -14.44 17.96
C LYS A 274 -1.72 -15.74 17.16
N ALA A 275 -0.58 -16.41 17.03
CA ALA A 275 -0.54 -17.74 16.41
C ALA A 275 -1.38 -18.79 17.16
N SER A 276 -1.62 -18.63 18.47
CA SER A 276 -2.49 -19.51 19.25
C SER A 276 -3.94 -19.49 18.78
N TYR A 277 -4.47 -18.31 18.42
CA TYR A 277 -5.82 -18.16 17.83
C TYR A 277 -6.02 -19.09 16.62
N TYR A 278 -5.01 -19.17 15.76
CA TYR A 278 -5.07 -20.04 14.59
C TYR A 278 -4.90 -21.53 14.94
N ARG A 279 -4.01 -21.82 15.90
CA ARG A 279 -3.70 -23.19 16.34
C ARG A 279 -4.84 -23.83 17.14
N GLU A 280 -5.66 -23.04 17.80
CA GLU A 280 -6.68 -23.52 18.75
C GLU A 280 -8.08 -23.32 18.20
N ASP A 281 -8.46 -22.09 17.84
CA ASP A 281 -9.84 -21.76 17.48
C ASP A 281 -10.09 -21.96 15.97
N MET A 282 -9.24 -21.38 15.13
CA MET A 282 -9.48 -21.41 13.68
C MET A 282 -9.31 -22.79 13.08
N VAL A 283 -8.39 -23.61 13.59
CA VAL A 283 -8.21 -24.97 13.09
C VAL A 283 -9.47 -25.82 13.33
N ARG A 284 -10.16 -25.65 14.46
CA ARG A 284 -11.43 -26.33 14.75
C ARG A 284 -12.52 -25.91 13.78
N LEU A 285 -12.61 -24.61 13.47
CA LEU A 285 -13.53 -24.10 12.46
C LEU A 285 -13.23 -24.68 11.07
N LEU A 286 -11.93 -24.82 10.73
CA LEU A 286 -11.51 -25.38 9.45
C LEU A 286 -11.87 -26.87 9.37
N GLU A 287 -11.63 -27.62 10.42
CA GLU A 287 -11.96 -29.05 10.48
C GLU A 287 -13.47 -29.29 10.37
N GLN A 288 -14.29 -28.38 10.93
CA GLN A 288 -15.75 -28.44 10.86
C GLN A 288 -16.29 -28.11 9.47
N HIS A 289 -15.81 -27.03 8.85
CA HIS A 289 -16.37 -26.53 7.57
C HIS A 289 -15.63 -27.05 6.33
N LYS A 290 -14.43 -27.60 6.50
CA LYS A 290 -13.46 -28.03 5.46
C LYS A 290 -12.94 -26.93 4.53
N VAL A 291 -13.71 -25.87 4.31
CA VAL A 291 -13.33 -24.73 3.47
C VAL A 291 -13.66 -23.43 4.20
N ILE A 292 -12.62 -22.63 4.50
CA ILE A 292 -12.77 -21.27 5.06
C ILE A 292 -12.36 -20.24 4.02
N LYS A 293 -13.15 -19.18 3.87
CA LYS A 293 -12.79 -17.99 3.08
C LYS A 293 -12.42 -16.84 4.00
N PHE A 294 -11.14 -16.50 4.03
CA PHE A 294 -10.66 -15.28 4.68
C PHE A 294 -10.98 -14.07 3.83
N THR A 295 -11.85 -13.19 4.34
CA THR A 295 -12.36 -12.03 3.60
C THR A 295 -11.50 -10.77 3.78
N HIS A 296 -10.69 -10.71 4.83
CA HIS A 296 -9.91 -9.52 5.22
C HIS A 296 -8.46 -9.90 5.50
N SER A 297 -7.66 -10.09 4.45
CA SER A 297 -6.24 -10.47 4.58
C SER A 297 -5.34 -9.38 5.18
N ASP A 298 -5.81 -8.13 5.16
CA ASP A 298 -5.20 -6.97 5.78
C ASP A 298 -5.20 -7.05 7.32
N SER A 299 -6.07 -7.90 7.89
CA SER A 299 -6.04 -8.27 9.30
C SER A 299 -4.79 -9.08 9.62
N ARG A 300 -3.79 -8.37 10.17
CA ARG A 300 -2.42 -8.86 10.33
C ARG A 300 -2.30 -9.99 11.35
N LEU A 301 -1.45 -10.97 11.04
CA LEU A 301 -0.89 -11.86 12.06
C LEU A 301 0.13 -11.07 12.88
N THR A 302 0.08 -11.18 14.21
CA THR A 302 1.02 -10.45 15.08
C THR A 302 2.48 -10.76 14.73
N ASN A 303 3.36 -9.77 14.81
CA ASN A 303 4.79 -9.96 14.58
C ASN A 303 5.51 -10.50 15.83
N ASN A 304 4.98 -10.18 17.01
CA ASN A 304 5.57 -10.58 18.28
C ASN A 304 5.25 -12.04 18.58
N ASP A 305 6.14 -12.72 19.30
CA ASP A 305 5.94 -14.11 19.75
C ASP A 305 5.72 -15.15 18.63
N LEU A 306 5.97 -14.79 17.37
CA LEU A 306 6.02 -15.76 16.28
C LEU A 306 7.32 -16.53 16.31
N ALA A 307 7.21 -17.86 16.24
CA ALA A 307 8.36 -18.74 16.12
C ALA A 307 9.26 -18.30 14.95
N PRO A 308 10.61 -18.31 15.11
CA PRO A 308 11.52 -17.86 14.07
C PRO A 308 11.33 -18.56 12.71
N SER A 309 10.92 -19.83 12.72
CA SER A 309 10.61 -20.57 11.49
C SER A 309 9.41 -20.00 10.72
N ILE A 310 8.40 -19.48 11.42
CA ILE A 310 7.22 -18.86 10.80
C ILE A 310 7.57 -17.47 10.26
N GLN A 311 8.40 -16.70 10.98
CA GLN A 311 8.90 -15.43 10.46
C GLN A 311 9.74 -15.60 9.19
N ARG A 312 10.62 -16.61 9.17
CA ARG A 312 11.38 -16.98 7.96
C ARG A 312 10.48 -17.43 6.82
N LEU A 313 9.38 -18.14 7.11
CA LEU A 313 8.39 -18.49 6.10
C LEU A 313 7.70 -17.25 5.51
N ARG A 314 7.28 -16.27 6.33
CA ARG A 314 6.74 -15.00 5.83
C ARG A 314 7.75 -14.26 4.95
N CYS A 315 9.01 -14.24 5.37
CA CYS A 315 10.09 -13.65 4.59
C CYS A 315 10.30 -14.36 3.24
N ARG A 316 10.37 -15.70 3.23
CA ARG A 316 10.47 -16.48 1.99
C ARG A 316 9.25 -16.28 1.09
N ALA A 317 8.04 -16.28 1.64
CA ALA A 317 6.84 -15.97 0.88
C ALA A 317 6.93 -14.58 0.22
N ASN A 318 7.40 -13.58 0.97
CA ASN A 318 7.46 -12.20 0.49
C ASN A 318 8.56 -11.97 -0.55
N TYR A 319 9.79 -12.41 -0.27
CA TYR A 319 10.98 -12.03 -1.05
C TYR A 319 11.37 -13.04 -2.11
N ASP A 320 10.89 -14.28 -2.02
CA ASP A 320 11.25 -15.36 -2.95
C ASP A 320 10.01 -15.88 -3.68
N ALA A 321 8.96 -16.31 -2.97
CA ALA A 321 7.79 -16.93 -3.59
C ALA A 321 6.92 -15.94 -4.38
N LEU A 322 6.66 -14.74 -3.85
CA LEU A 322 5.89 -13.68 -4.53
C LEU A 322 6.77 -12.89 -5.50
N ARG A 323 7.28 -13.60 -6.49
CA ARG A 323 7.99 -13.04 -7.64
C ARG A 323 6.98 -12.55 -8.68
N TYR A 324 7.28 -11.43 -9.33
CA TYR A 324 6.46 -10.96 -10.44
C TYR A 324 6.55 -11.92 -11.64
N THR A 325 5.58 -11.82 -12.55
CA THR A 325 5.61 -12.56 -13.81
C THR A 325 6.85 -12.23 -14.64
N PRO A 326 7.35 -13.16 -15.47
CA PRO A 326 8.52 -12.94 -16.30
C PRO A 326 8.45 -11.67 -17.15
N GLU A 327 7.26 -11.32 -17.64
CA GLU A 327 7.01 -10.15 -18.46
C GLU A 327 7.26 -8.83 -17.70
N ILE A 328 6.82 -8.77 -16.43
CA ILE A 328 7.05 -7.61 -15.55
C ILE A 328 8.53 -7.51 -15.17
N GLU A 329 9.16 -8.64 -14.83
CA GLU A 329 10.58 -8.70 -14.49
C GLU A 329 11.46 -8.29 -15.67
N GLU A 330 11.18 -8.80 -16.88
CA GLU A 330 11.93 -8.46 -18.10
C GLU A 330 11.78 -6.97 -18.44
N LEU A 331 10.59 -6.39 -18.27
CA LEU A 331 10.38 -4.96 -18.44
C LEU A 331 11.20 -4.16 -17.43
N GLY A 332 11.22 -4.59 -16.16
CA GLY A 332 12.03 -4.00 -15.10
C GLY A 332 13.53 -4.06 -15.41
N HIS A 333 14.02 -5.21 -15.86
CA HIS A 333 15.42 -5.38 -16.30
C HIS A 333 15.77 -4.46 -17.46
N LYS A 334 14.94 -4.41 -18.51
CA LYS A 334 15.14 -3.49 -19.65
C LYS A 334 15.20 -2.02 -19.21
N LEU A 335 14.40 -1.62 -18.22
CA LEU A 335 14.45 -0.26 -17.68
C LEU A 335 15.77 -0.01 -16.95
N VAL A 336 16.18 -0.92 -16.08
CA VAL A 336 17.44 -0.82 -15.32
C VAL A 336 18.64 -0.82 -16.27
N ASP A 337 18.66 -1.67 -17.28
CA ASP A 337 19.75 -1.76 -18.26
C ASP A 337 19.91 -0.46 -19.06
N ARG A 338 18.78 0.19 -19.40
CA ARG A 338 18.79 1.51 -20.06
C ARG A 338 19.27 2.63 -19.14
N LEU A 339 18.92 2.58 -17.85
CA LEU A 339 19.40 3.57 -16.86
C LEU A 339 20.88 3.41 -16.58
N ARG A 340 21.42 2.19 -16.71
CA ARG A 340 22.84 1.86 -16.57
C ARG A 340 23.63 1.97 -17.87
N ASN A 341 23.12 2.71 -18.87
CA ASN A 341 23.84 2.86 -20.12
C ASN A 341 25.28 3.34 -19.82
N ASP A 342 26.27 2.67 -20.41
CA ASP A 342 27.71 2.91 -20.17
C ASP A 342 28.22 2.63 -18.73
N ASN A 343 27.58 1.72 -17.98
CA ASN A 343 27.91 1.36 -16.59
C ASN A 343 27.79 2.54 -15.59
N GLU A 344 27.02 3.56 -15.93
CA GLU A 344 26.79 4.68 -15.02
C GLU A 344 25.90 4.26 -13.84
N PRO A 345 26.28 4.62 -12.60
CA PRO A 345 25.48 4.34 -11.44
C PRO A 345 24.29 5.31 -11.34
N TYR A 346 23.14 4.83 -10.84
CA TYR A 346 21.93 5.64 -10.70
C TYR A 346 21.35 5.56 -9.29
N VAL A 347 20.61 6.60 -8.88
CA VAL A 347 19.84 6.63 -7.64
C VAL A 347 18.36 6.44 -7.96
N ALA A 348 17.71 5.47 -7.31
CA ALA A 348 16.27 5.31 -7.36
C ALA A 348 15.62 5.82 -6.06
N LEU A 349 14.64 6.71 -6.18
CA LEU A 349 13.90 7.27 -5.05
C LEU A 349 12.40 7.02 -5.25
N HIS A 350 11.79 6.22 -4.38
CA HIS A 350 10.34 6.01 -4.37
C HIS A 350 9.66 7.10 -3.53
N LEU A 351 9.17 8.14 -4.21
CA LEU A 351 8.42 9.23 -3.59
C LEU A 351 6.92 8.90 -3.57
N ARG A 352 6.38 8.64 -2.38
CA ARG A 352 4.93 8.44 -2.22
C ARG A 352 4.24 9.77 -1.95
N TYR A 353 3.72 10.41 -2.99
CA TYR A 353 2.86 11.58 -2.86
C TYR A 353 1.40 11.15 -2.69
N LEU A 354 0.86 11.27 -1.47
CA LEU A 354 -0.58 11.29 -1.26
C LEU A 354 -1.03 12.73 -1.45
N LEU A 355 -1.50 13.08 -2.66
CA LEU A 355 -2.32 14.27 -2.83
C LEU A 355 -3.65 14.03 -2.10
N ARG A 356 -3.68 14.27 -0.79
CA ARG A 356 -4.94 14.51 -0.09
C ARG A 356 -5.39 15.91 -0.52
N ALA A 357 -6.32 15.98 -1.46
CA ALA A 357 -7.10 17.20 -1.68
C ALA A 357 -8.02 17.53 -0.48
N ASP A 358 -8.19 16.61 0.47
CA ASP A 358 -9.17 16.75 1.56
C ASP A 358 -8.56 16.83 2.98
N LEU A 359 -7.33 17.35 3.14
CA LEU A 359 -6.81 17.68 4.48
C LEU A 359 -6.46 19.16 4.62
N VAL A 360 -7.47 20.01 4.47
CA VAL A 360 -7.61 21.18 5.34
C VAL A 360 -8.59 20.79 6.44
N CYS A 361 -8.18 19.88 7.33
CA CYS A 361 -8.73 19.86 8.67
C CYS A 361 -8.07 21.00 9.42
N VAL A 362 -8.74 22.15 9.42
CA VAL A 362 -8.56 23.14 10.49
C VAL A 362 -9.00 22.46 11.77
N THR A 363 -8.06 21.97 12.56
CA THR A 363 -8.32 21.75 13.98
C THR A 363 -8.44 23.13 14.61
N GLN A 364 -9.66 23.51 14.99
CA GLN A 364 -9.92 24.57 15.96
C GLN A 364 -10.29 23.92 17.28
#